data_AF-A0A2V2S4F4-F1
#
_entry.id   AF-A0A2V2S4F4-F1
#
_cell.length_a   1.000
_cell.length_b   1.000
_cell.length_c   1.000
_cell.angle_alpha   90.00
_cell.angle_beta   90.00
_cell.angle_gamma   90.00
#
_symmetry.space_group_name_H-M   'P 1'
#
loop_
_entity.id
_entity.type
_entity.pdbx_description
1 polymer ?
#
loop_
_entity_poly.entity_id
_entity_poly.type
_entity_poly.pdbx_seq_one_letter_code
_entity_poly.pdbx_strand_id
1 'polypeptide(L)' 'MPLTNIVVAEEALSLPPLERAELAKLLIQSLEGDSRSDAEIKVELARRLEGLKSGADPGSTFEQAFDDE' A
#
# COMPACT_ATOMS: atom_id res chain seq x y z
N MET A 1 -9.25 12.84 6.14
CA MET A 1 -8.53 13.56 5.07
C MET A 1 -8.31 12.61 3.91
N PRO A 2 -8.68 12.98 2.67
CA PRO A 2 -8.36 12.15 1.51
C PRO A 2 -6.84 12.08 1.37
N LEU A 3 -6.32 10.89 1.07
CA LEU A 3 -4.93 10.71 0.67
C LEU A 3 -4.78 11.25 -0.76
N THR A 4 -4.85 12.57 -0.94
CA THR A 4 -4.41 13.19 -2.19
C THR A 4 -2.89 13.27 -2.15
N ASN A 5 -2.23 12.12 -2.29
CA ASN A 5 -0.83 12.11 -2.72
C ASN A 5 -0.85 12.49 -4.20
N ILE A 6 -0.93 13.79 -4.47
CA ILE A 6 -1.08 14.38 -5.81
C ILE A 6 0.02 13.85 -6.74
N VAL A 7 1.22 13.60 -6.22
CA VAL A 7 2.35 13.05 -6.96
C VAL A 7 2.02 11.66 -7.52
N VAL A 8 1.44 10.77 -6.70
CA VAL A 8 1.04 9.43 -7.15
C VAL A 8 -0.08 9.49 -8.19
N ALA A 9 -1.01 10.44 -8.03
CA ALA A 9 -2.08 10.64 -9.01
C ALA A 9 -1.53 11.18 -10.36
N GLU A 10 -0.58 12.11 -10.32
CA GLU A 10 0.06 12.66 -11.51
C GLU A 10 0.91 11.62 -12.24
N GLU A 11 1.69 10.81 -11.51
CA GLU A 11 2.48 9.70 -12.06
C GLU A 11 1.57 8.64 -12.69
N ALA A 12 0.51 8.22 -11.98
CA ALA A 12 -0.46 7.29 -12.54
C ALA A 12 -1.14 7.85 -13.79
N LEU A 13 -1.45 9.15 -13.83
CA LEU A 13 -2.05 9.79 -15.00
C LEU A 13 -1.06 10.00 -16.15
N SER A 14 0.25 10.06 -15.86
CA SER A 14 1.32 10.18 -16.85
C SER A 14 1.55 8.90 -17.67
N LEU A 15 1.08 7.74 -17.16
CA LEU A 15 1.17 6.48 -17.87
C LEU A 15 0.34 6.49 -19.16
N PRO A 16 0.78 5.75 -20.21
CA PRO A 16 -0.02 5.47 -21.39
C PRO A 16 -1.40 4.90 -21.04
N PRO A 17 -2.45 5.16 -21.82
CA PRO A 17 -3.81 4.72 -21.50
C PRO A 17 -3.95 3.21 -21.22
N LEU A 18 -3.18 2.37 -21.93
CA LEU A 18 -3.18 0.92 -21.72
C LEU A 18 -2.56 0.55 -20.37
N GLU A 19 -1.38 1.08 -20.06
CA GLU A 19 -0.69 0.84 -18.79
C GLU A 19 -1.51 1.34 -17.59
N ARG A 20 -2.23 2.46 -17.75
CA ARG A 20 -3.19 2.91 -16.72
C ARG A 20 -4.32 1.93 -16.48
N ALA A 21 -4.86 1.33 -17.53
CA ALA A 21 -5.94 0.36 -17.41
C ALA A 21 -5.47 -0.92 -16.72
N GLU A 22 -4.25 -1.37 -17.02
CA GLU A 22 -3.61 -2.50 -16.35
C GLU A 22 -3.35 -2.20 -14.87
N LEU A 23 -2.79 -1.04 -14.56
CA LEU A 23 -2.59 -0.59 -13.17
C LEU A 23 -3.91 -0.53 -12.40
N ALA A 24 -4.97 0.02 -12.98
CA ALA A 24 -6.29 0.07 -12.35
C ALA A 24 -6.83 -1.33 -12.04
N LYS A 25 -6.65 -2.29 -12.95
CA LYS A 25 -7.04 -3.69 -12.72
C LYS A 25 -6.27 -4.30 -11.56
N LEU A 26 -4.95 -4.14 -11.51
CA LEU A 26 -4.10 -4.65 -10.43
C LEU A 26 -4.49 -4.04 -9.07
N LEU A 27 -4.79 -2.75 -9.03
CA LEU A 27 -5.24 -2.08 -7.81
C LEU A 27 -6.59 -2.63 -7.33
N ILE A 28 -7.56 -2.83 -8.23
CA ILE A 28 -8.85 -3.44 -7.87
C ILE A 28 -8.64 -4.86 -7.34
N GLN A 29 -7.81 -5.66 -8.02
CA GLN A 29 -7.50 -7.02 -7.60
C GLN A 29 -6.78 -7.09 -6.25
N SER A 30 -5.91 -6.12 -5.95
CA SER A 30 -5.22 -6.05 -4.65
C SER A 30 -6.17 -5.83 -3.46
N LEU A 31 -7.38 -5.35 -3.72
CA LEU A 31 -8.42 -5.13 -2.73
C LEU A 31 -9.41 -6.29 -2.65
N GLU A 32 -9.36 -7.26 -3.56
CA GLU A 32 -10.27 -8.40 -3.54
C GLU A 32 -10.07 -9.23 -2.27
N GLY A 33 -11.15 -9.43 -1.51
CA GLY A 33 -11.13 -10.18 -0.25
C GLY A 33 -10.70 -9.36 0.98
N ASP A 34 -10.28 -8.11 0.82
CA ASP A 34 -10.05 -7.20 1.95
C ASP A 34 -11.34 -6.44 2.27
N SER A 35 -11.99 -6.79 3.38
CA SER A 35 -13.22 -6.13 3.84
C SER A 35 -12.96 -4.90 4.70
N ARG A 36 -11.69 -4.56 4.98
CA ARG A 36 -11.34 -3.46 5.87
C ARG A 36 -11.55 -2.13 5.17
N SER A 37 -12.15 -1.20 5.88
CA SER A 37 -12.23 0.19 5.49
C SER A 37 -10.87 0.89 5.60
N ASP A 38 -10.69 1.99 4.86
CA ASP A 38 -9.53 2.89 5.00
C ASP A 38 -9.23 3.28 6.46
N ALA A 39 -10.27 3.47 7.28
CA ALA A 39 -10.12 3.84 8.68
C ALA A 39 -9.50 2.69 9.49
N GLU A 40 -9.96 1.47 9.28
CA GLU A 40 -9.44 0.26 9.92
C GLU A 40 -8.00 -0.01 9.48
N ILE A 41 -7.70 0.15 8.19
CA ILE A 41 -6.34 0.04 7.66
C ILE A 41 -5.42 1.06 8.33
N LYS A 42 -5.85 2.31 8.45
CA LYS A 42 -5.03 3.37 9.09
C LYS A 42 -4.77 3.09 10.57
N VAL A 43 -5.77 2.61 11.31
CA VAL A 43 -5.60 2.23 12.71
C VAL A 43 -4.61 1.08 12.83
N GLU A 44 -4.72 0.06 11.98
CA GLU A 44 -3.81 -1.08 11.99
C GLU A 44 -2.38 -0.68 11.65
N LEU A 45 -2.19 0.16 10.63
CA LEU A 45 -0.88 0.67 10.24
C LEU A 45 -0.23 1.52 11.34
N ALA A 46 -1.01 2.36 12.02
CA ALA A 46 -0.52 3.16 13.14
C ALA A 46 -0.04 2.26 14.31
N ARG A 47 -0.82 1.22 14.63
CA ARG A 47 -0.46 0.22 15.65
C ARG A 47 0.83 -0.52 15.28
N ARG A 48 0.95 -1.00 14.04
CA ARG A 48 2.16 -1.70 13.57
C ARG A 48 3.39 -0.79 13.62
N LEU A 49 3.24 0.47 13.21
CA LEU A 49 4.32 1.46 13.27
C LEU A 49 4.81 1.69 14.70
N GLU A 50 3.93 1.72 15.70
CA GLU A 50 4.30 1.83 17.11
C GLU A 50 5.08 0.59 17.59
N GLY A 51 4.66 -0.62 17.17
CA GLY A 51 5.39 -1.86 17.42
C GLY A 51 6.82 -1.84 16.86
N LEU A 52 6.98 -1.37 15.63
CA LEU A 52 8.29 -1.22 14.99
C LEU A 52 9.17 -0.20 15.72
N LYS A 53 8.61 0.97 16.08
CA LYS A 53 9.35 2.04 16.75
C LYS A 53 9.79 1.66 18.16
N SER A 54 8.98 0.87 18.87
CA SER A 54 9.30 0.39 20.22
C SER A 54 10.30 -0.77 20.22
N GLY A 55 10.57 -1.37 19.06
CA GLY A 55 11.39 -2.58 18.94
C GLY A 55 10.69 -3.85 19.45
N ALA A 56 9.39 -3.77 19.79
CA ALA A 56 8.58 -4.93 20.16
C ALA A 56 8.30 -5.82 18.94
N ASP A 57 8.25 -5.22 17.74
CA ASP A 57 8.22 -5.90 16.45
C ASP A 57 9.52 -5.54 15.71
N PRO A 58 10.40 -6.51 15.39
CA PRO A 58 11.61 -6.24 14.63
C PRO A 58 11.33 -5.89 13.16
N GLY A 59 10.11 -6.12 12.67
CA GLY A 59 9.76 -5.99 11.27
C GLY A 59 10.42 -7.07 10.40
N SER A 60 10.20 -6.96 9.08
CA SER A 60 10.90 -7.77 8.10
C SER A 60 12.26 -7.18 7.78
N THR A 61 13.27 -8.03 7.57
CA THR A 61 14.52 -7.57 6.97
C THR A 61 14.31 -7.18 5.51
N PHE A 62 15.28 -6.47 4.93
CA PHE A 62 15.24 -6.10 3.52
C PHE A 62 15.15 -7.35 2.63
N GLU A 63 15.98 -8.35 2.90
CA GLU A 63 15.99 -9.62 2.18
C GLU A 63 14.62 -10.32 2.28
N GLN A 64 14.02 -10.36 3.47
CA GLN A 64 12.68 -10.95 3.65
C GLN A 64 11.55 -10.18 2.94
N ALA A 65 11.73 -8.89 2.68
CA ALA A 65 10.73 -8.07 2.01
C ALA A 65 10.83 -8.12 0.48
N PHE A 66 11.98 -8.55 -0.06
CA PHE A 66 12.30 -8.52 -1.49
C PHE A 66 12.79 -9.87 -2.05
N ASP A 67 12.79 -10.94 -1.24
CA ASP A 67 12.96 -12.30 -1.74
C ASP A 67 11.68 -12.76 -2.45
N ASP A 68 11.67 -12.56 -3.77
CA ASP A 68 10.76 -13.23 -4.71
C ASP A 68 11.42 -14.56 -5.14
N GLU A 69 11.06 -15.68 -4.51
CA GLU A 69 11.21 -17.04 -5.09
C GLU A 69 9.98 -17.41 -5.93
#